data_AF-A0A6G3MML4-F1
#
_entry.id   AF-A0A6G3MML4-F1
#
_cell.length_a   1.000
_cell.length_b   1.000
_cell.length_c   1.000
_cell.angle_alpha   90.00
_cell.angle_beta   90.00
_cell.angle_gamma   90.00
#
_symmetry.space_group_name_H-M   'P 1'
#
loop_
_entity.id
_entity.type
_entity.pdbx_description
1 polymer ?
#
loop_
_entity_poly.entity_id
_entity_poly.type
_entity_poly.pdbx_seq_one_letter_code
_entity_poly.pdbx_strand_id
1 'polypeptide(L)'
;IEIFCHKSFAYIQCLCKIYEQIHKKDLGINLSQYYDTDFGKTLLCICQFAVDPIKFYCGILREGIESKNIYKVMRLIVTRCEIDLKLVLQEYGCTYNHDLIIDISSNFSFKYKEVTYALLMLLELK
;
A
#
# COMPACT_ATOMS: atom_id res chain seq x y z
N ILE A 1 19.15 10.36 -4.98
CA ILE A 1 18.86 10.63 -3.55
C ILE A 1 18.27 12.01 -3.37
N GLU A 2 18.93 13.08 -3.83
CA GLU A 2 18.46 14.47 -3.65
C GLU A 2 16.99 14.69 -4.03
N ILE A 3 16.57 14.22 -5.21
CA ILE A 3 15.20 14.36 -5.70
C ILE A 3 14.17 13.73 -4.75
N PHE A 4 14.39 12.47 -4.34
CA PHE A 4 13.44 11.70 -3.54
C PHE A 4 13.39 12.12 -2.07
N CYS A 5 14.42 12.82 -1.56
CA CYS A 5 14.47 13.26 -0.18
C CYS A 5 14.05 14.74 0.02
N HIS A 6 14.14 15.58 -1.01
CA HIS A 6 13.91 17.03 -0.87
C HIS A 6 12.76 17.58 -1.71
N LYS A 7 12.31 16.87 -2.75
CA LYS A 7 11.20 17.34 -3.59
C LYS A 7 9.86 16.88 -3.00
N SER A 8 8.81 17.65 -3.27
CA SER A 8 7.46 17.32 -2.83
C SER A 8 6.90 16.10 -3.57
N PHE A 9 5.91 15.42 -2.98
CA PHE A 9 5.23 14.30 -3.65
C PHE A 9 4.58 14.72 -4.97
N ALA A 10 4.05 15.95 -5.08
CA ALA A 10 3.52 16.48 -6.34
C ALA A 10 4.59 16.57 -7.44
N TYR A 11 5.82 16.96 -7.09
CA TYR A 11 6.94 16.96 -8.02
C TYR A 11 7.29 15.53 -8.46
N ILE A 12 7.38 14.59 -7.51
CA ILE A 12 7.70 13.18 -7.80
C ILE A 12 6.63 12.55 -8.69
N GLN A 13 5.34 12.82 -8.43
CA GLN A 13 4.23 12.36 -9.27
C GLN A 13 4.36 12.90 -10.71
N CYS A 14 4.68 14.18 -10.87
CA CYS A 14 4.92 14.79 -12.18
C CYS A 14 6.10 14.13 -12.89
N LEU A 15 7.20 13.89 -12.17
CA LEU A 15 8.38 13.20 -12.68
C LEU A 15 8.04 11.79 -13.17
N CYS A 16 7.28 11.00 -12.40
CA CYS A 16 6.82 9.67 -12.81
C CYS A 16 6.02 9.73 -14.12
N LYS A 17 5.07 10.68 -14.23
CA LYS A 17 4.24 10.87 -15.44
C LYS A 17 5.09 11.22 -16.66
N ILE A 18 6.01 12.18 -16.54
CA ILE A 18 6.89 12.59 -17.64
C ILE A 18 7.80 11.43 -18.06
N TYR A 19 8.36 10.72 -17.10
CA TYR A 19 9.22 9.57 -17.37
C TYR A 19 8.49 8.48 -18.16
N GLU A 20 7.27 8.13 -17.73
CA GLU A 20 6.44 7.16 -18.43
C GLU A 20 6.09 7.61 -19.86
N GLN A 21 5.81 8.89 -20.06
CA GLN A 21 5.51 9.44 -21.40
C GLN A 21 6.70 9.30 -22.36
N ILE A 22 7.91 9.59 -21.89
CA ILE A 22 9.14 9.58 -22.70
C ILE A 22 9.64 8.15 -22.92
N HIS A 23 9.70 7.34 -21.87
CA HIS A 23 10.36 6.03 -21.88
C HIS A 23 9.41 4.84 -22.01
N LYS A 24 8.08 5.07 -21.93
CA LYS A 24 7.04 4.02 -21.92
C LYS A 24 7.27 2.95 -20.84
N LYS A 25 7.86 3.36 -19.72
CA LYS A 25 8.18 2.52 -18.56
C LYS A 25 7.85 3.26 -17.27
N ASP A 26 7.37 2.53 -16.27
CA ASP A 26 7.21 3.07 -14.92
C ASP A 26 8.57 3.36 -14.29
N LEU A 27 8.75 4.58 -13.78
CA LEU A 27 10.00 5.02 -13.17
C LEU A 27 10.36 4.20 -11.93
N GLY A 28 9.40 3.94 -11.04
CA GLY A 28 9.63 3.23 -9.80
C GLY A 28 10.06 1.79 -10.04
N ILE A 29 9.36 1.09 -10.94
CA ILE A 29 9.68 -0.29 -11.34
C ILE A 29 11.07 -0.33 -11.96
N ASN A 30 11.37 0.59 -12.88
CA ASN A 30 12.68 0.63 -13.52
C ASN A 30 13.81 0.86 -12.49
N LEU A 31 13.65 1.82 -11.58
CA LEU A 31 14.62 2.07 -10.50
C LEU A 31 14.81 0.83 -9.61
N SER A 32 13.73 0.13 -9.27
CA SER A 32 13.80 -1.09 -8.46
C SER A 32 14.60 -2.21 -9.13
N GLN A 33 14.54 -2.31 -10.46
CA GLN A 33 15.31 -3.28 -11.24
C GLN A 33 16.79 -2.91 -11.37
N TYR A 34 17.09 -1.61 -11.44
CA TYR A 34 18.48 -1.13 -11.46
C TYR A 34 19.19 -1.29 -10.11
N TYR A 35 18.45 -1.22 -9.00
CA TYR A 35 18.99 -1.31 -7.66
C TYR A 35 18.33 -2.47 -6.90
N ASP A 36 18.83 -3.69 -7.10
CA ASP A 36 18.29 -4.92 -6.49
C ASP A 36 18.66 -5.06 -4.99
N THR A 37 18.20 -4.08 -4.20
CA THR A 37 18.40 -3.98 -2.75
C THR A 37 17.19 -3.27 -2.13
N ASP A 38 17.16 -3.15 -0.81
CA ASP A 38 16.12 -2.37 -0.12
C ASP A 38 16.10 -0.89 -0.53
N PHE A 39 17.21 -0.38 -1.09
CA PHE A 39 17.24 0.95 -1.68
C PHE A 39 16.30 1.06 -2.89
N GLY A 40 16.35 0.12 -3.84
CA GLY A 40 15.46 0.11 -5.00
C GLY A 40 13.99 -0.05 -4.61
N LYS A 41 13.70 -0.92 -3.63
CA LYS A 41 12.34 -1.06 -3.06
C LYS A 41 11.86 0.25 -2.42
N THR A 42 12.74 0.96 -1.71
CA THR A 42 12.40 2.25 -1.10
C THR A 42 12.05 3.29 -2.16
N LEU A 43 12.83 3.37 -3.25
CA LEU A 43 12.54 4.28 -4.36
C LEU A 43 11.20 3.95 -5.02
N LEU A 44 10.91 2.66 -5.25
CA LEU A 44 9.63 2.20 -5.78
C LEU A 44 8.47 2.63 -4.86
N CYS A 45 8.57 2.41 -3.56
CA CYS A 45 7.54 2.82 -2.60
C CYS A 45 7.29 4.33 -2.63
N ILE A 46 8.35 5.16 -2.70
CA ILE A 46 8.20 6.62 -2.78
C ILE A 46 7.45 7.01 -4.07
N CYS A 47 7.82 6.42 -5.20
CA CYS A 47 7.13 6.66 -6.48
C CYS A 47 5.66 6.26 -6.41
N GLN A 48 5.35 5.04 -5.95
CA GLN A 48 3.99 4.52 -5.88
C GLN A 48 3.11 5.38 -4.95
N PHE A 49 3.63 5.72 -3.77
CA PHE A 49 2.92 6.59 -2.84
C PHE A 49 2.69 8.00 -3.41
N ALA A 50 3.68 8.58 -4.09
CA ALA A 50 3.53 9.89 -4.72
C ALA A 50 2.46 9.88 -5.83
N VAL A 51 2.36 8.77 -6.58
CA VAL A 51 1.41 8.63 -7.68
C VAL A 51 -0.01 8.45 -7.17
N ASP A 52 -0.23 7.50 -6.26
CA ASP A 52 -1.53 7.18 -5.69
C ASP A 52 -1.37 6.58 -4.27
N PRO A 53 -1.53 7.39 -3.22
CA PRO A 53 -1.45 6.92 -1.84
C PRO A 53 -2.45 5.82 -1.50
N ILE A 54 -3.68 5.89 -2.02
CA ILE A 54 -4.75 4.96 -1.68
C ILE A 54 -4.43 3.59 -2.27
N LYS A 55 -4.06 3.55 -3.55
CA LYS A 55 -3.66 2.31 -4.22
C LYS A 55 -2.39 1.72 -3.64
N PHE A 56 -1.45 2.56 -3.21
CA PHE A 56 -0.24 2.12 -2.50
C PHE A 56 -0.59 1.39 -1.18
N TYR A 57 -1.43 1.99 -0.34
CA TYR A 57 -1.86 1.34 0.91
C TYR A 57 -2.68 0.07 0.66
N CYS A 58 -3.53 0.09 -0.37
CA CYS A 58 -4.27 -1.08 -0.82
C CYS A 58 -3.33 -2.25 -1.16
N GLY A 59 -2.24 -1.97 -1.90
CA GLY A 59 -1.19 -2.94 -2.20
C GLY A 59 -0.48 -3.49 -0.96
N ILE A 60 -0.15 -2.63 0.01
CA ILE A 60 0.48 -3.07 1.27
C ILE A 60 -0.46 -3.98 2.07
N LEU A 61 -1.76 -3.67 2.12
CA LEU A 61 -2.75 -4.53 2.79
C LEU A 61 -2.77 -5.91 2.15
N ARG A 62 -2.87 -5.97 0.82
CA ARG A 62 -2.90 -7.22 0.08
C ARG A 62 -1.65 -8.05 0.32
N GLU A 63 -0.48 -7.44 0.21
CA GLU A 63 0.80 -8.10 0.48
C GLU A 63 0.88 -8.63 1.92
N GLY A 64 0.38 -7.86 2.90
CA GLY A 64 0.33 -8.27 4.30
C GLY A 64 -0.55 -9.51 4.52
N ILE A 65 -1.69 -9.59 3.83
CA ILE A 65 -2.61 -10.72 3.89
C ILE A 65 -1.98 -11.95 3.23
N GLU A 66 -1.47 -11.83 2.00
CA GLU A 66 -0.88 -12.93 1.24
C GLU A 66 0.36 -13.51 1.92
N SER A 67 1.19 -12.66 2.53
CA SER A 67 2.34 -13.07 3.33
C SER A 67 1.99 -13.55 4.75
N LYS A 68 0.70 -13.55 5.13
CA LYS A 68 0.20 -13.87 6.48
C LYS A 68 0.91 -13.07 7.58
N ASN A 69 1.22 -11.80 7.30
CA ASN A 69 1.84 -10.86 8.23
C ASN A 69 0.80 -9.95 8.88
N ILE A 70 0.26 -10.39 10.02
CA ILE A 70 -0.76 -9.64 10.77
C ILE A 70 -0.25 -8.26 11.24
N TYR A 71 1.04 -8.10 11.54
CA TYR A 71 1.59 -6.83 12.01
C TYR A 71 1.58 -5.76 10.93
N LYS A 72 1.82 -6.13 9.68
CA LYS A 72 1.73 -5.22 8.52
C LYS A 72 0.28 -4.76 8.32
N VAL A 73 -0.66 -5.69 8.34
CA VAL A 73 -2.11 -5.41 8.21
C VAL A 73 -2.60 -4.52 9.36
N MET A 74 -2.31 -4.91 10.61
CA MET A 74 -2.68 -4.17 11.81
C MET A 74 -2.13 -2.75 11.79
N ARG A 75 -0.83 -2.58 11.50
CA ARG A 75 -0.21 -1.25 11.45
C ARG A 75 -0.93 -0.33 10.46
N LEU A 76 -1.23 -0.83 9.27
CA LEU A 76 -1.90 -0.01 8.25
C LEU A 76 -3.32 0.35 8.69
N ILE A 77 -4.14 -0.63 9.10
CA ILE A 77 -5.52 -0.39 9.54
C ILE A 77 -5.54 0.64 10.67
N VAL A 78 -4.75 0.43 11.72
CA VAL A 78 -4.72 1.32 12.89
C VAL A 78 -4.24 2.73 12.53
N THR A 79 -3.18 2.86 11.73
CA THR A 79 -2.63 4.18 11.40
C THR A 79 -3.45 4.95 10.36
N ARG A 80 -4.27 4.28 9.55
CA ARG A 80 -5.10 4.91 8.51
C ARG A 80 -6.57 5.08 8.92
N CYS A 81 -7.02 4.45 10.01
CA CYS A 81 -8.44 4.38 10.36
C CYS A 81 -9.14 5.74 10.50
N GLU A 82 -8.42 6.79 10.89
CA GLU A 82 -8.98 8.14 11.08
C GLU A 82 -8.67 9.10 9.92
N ILE A 83 -8.00 8.62 8.86
CA ILE A 83 -7.50 9.49 7.79
C ILE A 83 -8.18 9.14 6.47
N ASP A 84 -7.90 7.97 5.92
CA ASP A 84 -8.38 7.58 4.58
C ASP A 84 -8.66 6.08 4.44
N LEU A 85 -8.72 5.33 5.54
CA LEU A 85 -8.94 3.88 5.49
C LEU A 85 -10.19 3.52 4.68
N LYS A 86 -11.28 4.30 4.78
CA LYS A 86 -12.51 4.08 4.00
C LYS A 86 -12.25 4.05 2.49
N LEU A 87 -11.42 4.96 1.98
CA LEU A 87 -11.05 4.99 0.56
C LEU A 87 -10.19 3.77 0.20
N VAL A 88 -9.29 3.37 1.10
CA VAL A 88 -8.47 2.16 0.91
C VAL A 88 -9.35 0.89 0.86
N LEU A 89 -10.41 0.80 1.68
CA LEU A 89 -11.36 -0.32 1.64
C LEU A 89 -12.10 -0.40 0.31
N GLN A 90 -12.56 0.74 -0.20
CA GLN A 90 -13.23 0.83 -1.50
C GLN A 90 -12.29 0.41 -2.63
N GLU A 91 -11.06 0.94 -2.64
CA GLU A 91 -10.04 0.59 -3.63
C GLU A 91 -9.65 -0.89 -3.56
N TYR A 92 -9.64 -1.50 -2.37
CA TYR A 92 -9.37 -2.94 -2.20
C TYR A 92 -10.42 -3.80 -2.88
N GLY A 93 -11.70 -3.51 -2.64
CA GLY A 93 -12.81 -4.19 -3.31
C GLY A 93 -12.76 -4.04 -4.83
N CYS A 94 -12.48 -2.82 -5.32
CA CYS A 94 -12.37 -2.53 -6.75
C CYS A 94 -11.16 -3.22 -7.40
N THR A 95 -10.00 -3.23 -6.74
CA THR A 95 -8.74 -3.73 -7.30
C THR A 95 -8.66 -5.26 -7.29
N TYR A 96 -9.12 -5.90 -6.21
CA TYR A 96 -8.92 -7.34 -5.99
C TYR A 96 -10.20 -8.16 -6.14
N ASN A 97 -11.36 -7.51 -6.31
CA ASN A 97 -12.66 -8.17 -6.38
C ASN A 97 -12.89 -9.14 -5.21
N HIS A 98 -12.40 -8.75 -4.03
CA HIS A 98 -12.42 -9.52 -2.79
C HIS A 98 -12.83 -8.59 -1.65
N ASP A 99 -13.47 -9.18 -0.64
CA ASP A 99 -13.86 -8.47 0.57
C ASP A 99 -12.71 -8.53 1.60
N LEU A 100 -12.25 -7.36 2.07
CA LEU A 100 -11.13 -7.27 3.01
C LEU A 100 -11.45 -7.93 4.36
N ILE A 101 -12.69 -7.83 4.85
CA ILE A 101 -13.13 -8.43 6.12
C ILE A 101 -13.05 -9.95 6.01
N ILE A 102 -13.47 -10.52 4.88
CA ILE A 102 -13.36 -11.96 4.59
C ILE A 102 -11.89 -12.38 4.48
N ASP A 103 -11.08 -11.61 3.77
CA ASP A 103 -9.65 -11.92 3.60
C ASP A 103 -8.89 -11.88 4.94
N ILE A 104 -9.17 -10.91 5.82
CA ILE A 104 -8.54 -10.83 7.14
C ILE A 104 -9.03 -11.97 8.05
N SER A 105 -10.34 -12.21 8.11
CA SER A 105 -10.90 -13.25 8.99
C SER A 105 -10.42 -14.65 8.60
N SER A 106 -10.38 -14.98 7.30
CA SER A 106 -9.94 -16.28 6.81
C SER A 106 -8.44 -16.54 7.04
N ASN A 107 -7.59 -15.51 6.94
CA ASN A 107 -6.15 -15.68 7.07
C ASN A 107 -5.63 -15.62 8.51
N PHE A 108 -6.32 -14.91 9.43
CA PHE A 108 -5.74 -14.59 10.73
C PHE A 108 -6.54 -15.09 11.96
N SER A 109 -7.83 -15.40 11.83
CA SER A 109 -8.69 -15.70 12.99
C SER A 109 -8.23 -16.90 13.82
N PHE A 110 -7.58 -17.89 13.21
CA PHE A 110 -7.10 -19.07 13.93
C PHE A 110 -5.93 -18.77 14.85
N LYS A 111 -4.94 -17.97 14.39
CA LYS A 111 -3.70 -17.71 15.13
C LYS A 111 -3.76 -16.43 15.96
N TYR A 112 -4.55 -15.44 15.53
CA TYR A 112 -4.61 -14.11 16.12
C TYR A 112 -6.06 -13.68 16.37
N LYS A 113 -6.83 -14.51 17.09
CA LYS A 113 -8.28 -14.35 17.22
C LYS A 113 -8.69 -12.98 17.75
N GLU A 114 -8.08 -12.54 18.85
CA GLU A 114 -8.42 -11.29 19.55
C GLU A 114 -8.07 -10.06 18.70
N VAL A 115 -6.87 -10.07 18.10
CA VAL A 115 -6.42 -9.00 17.20
C VAL A 115 -7.31 -8.94 15.96
N THR A 116 -7.62 -10.10 15.37
CA THR A 116 -8.51 -10.18 14.20
C THR A 116 -9.88 -9.61 14.53
N TYR A 117 -10.49 -10.02 15.65
CA TYR A 117 -11.78 -9.50 16.08
C TYR A 117 -11.77 -7.98 16.28
N ALA A 118 -10.74 -7.43 16.94
CA ALA A 118 -10.60 -5.99 17.13
C ALA A 118 -10.49 -5.22 15.81
N LEU A 119 -9.73 -5.76 14.83
CA LEU A 119 -9.60 -5.16 13.51
C LEU A 119 -10.93 -5.17 12.74
N LEU A 120 -11.69 -6.28 12.79
CA LEU A 120 -12.98 -6.37 12.11
C LEU A 120 -13.99 -5.38 12.69
N MET A 121 -14.07 -5.26 14.03
CA MET A 121 -14.92 -4.24 14.66
C MET A 121 -14.54 -2.83 14.21
N LEU A 122 -13.24 -2.53 14.08
CA LEU A 122 -12.79 -1.21 13.63
C LEU A 122 -13.15 -0.94 12.16
N LEU A 123 -13.12 -1.98 11.32
CA LEU A 123 -13.49 -1.88 9.90
C LEU A 123 -14.99 -1.65 9.72
N GLU A 124 -15.84 -2.28 10.54
CA GLU A 124 -17.31 -2.11 10.50
C GLU A 124 -17.77 -0.70 10.91
N LEU A 125 -16.92 0.06 11.62
CA LEU A 125 -17.23 1.42 12.07
C LEU A 125 -16.92 2.51 11.02
N LYS A 126 -16.36 2.18 9.85
CA LYS A 126 -15.86 3.15 8.85
C LYS A 126 -16.66 3.12 7.55
#